data_AF-A0A3M6K6N5-F1
#
_entry.id   AF-A0A3M6K6N5-F1
#
_cell.length_a   1.000
_cell.length_b   1.000
_cell.length_c   1.000
_cell.angle_alpha   90.00
_cell.angle_beta   90.00
_cell.angle_gamma   90.00
#
_symmetry.space_group_name_H-M   'P 1'
#
loop_
_entity.id
_entity.type
_entity.pdbx_description
1 polymer ?
#
loop_
_entity_poly.entity_id
_entity_poly.type
_entity_poly.pdbx_seq_one_letter_code
_entity_poly.pdbx_strand_id
1 'polypeptide(L)' 'MTSPKNKSKIFLIILSGILLLILLVLFSNFSCGVQHMTILNQINSYQETLDPEFCEVIVEKIDLFNDSCEPYIEILDCG' A
#
# COMPACT_ATOMS: atom_id res chain seq x y z
N MET A 1 -36.61 -17.71 -23.03
CA MET A 1 -35.60 -18.77 -22.80
C MET A 1 -34.24 -18.12 -22.57
N THR A 2 -33.80 -17.95 -21.33
CA THR A 2 -32.43 -17.47 -21.02
C THR A 2 -31.49 -18.66 -20.95
N SER A 3 -30.59 -18.76 -21.93
CA SER A 3 -29.66 -19.89 -22.08
C SER A 3 -28.71 -20.02 -20.87
N PRO A 4 -28.48 -21.24 -20.32
CA PRO A 4 -27.58 -21.47 -19.19
C PRO A 4 -26.13 -21.05 -19.46
N LYS A 5 -25.73 -20.99 -20.75
CA LYS A 5 -24.42 -20.49 -21.20
C LYS A 5 -24.18 -19.01 -20.84
N ASN A 6 -25.23 -18.18 -20.76
CA ASN A 6 -25.07 -16.76 -20.44
C ASN A 6 -24.85 -16.52 -18.94
N LYS A 7 -25.44 -17.34 -18.06
CA LYS A 7 -25.22 -17.24 -16.60
C LYS A 7 -23.78 -17.58 -16.21
N SER A 8 -23.20 -18.61 -16.84
CA SER A 8 -21.80 -18.98 -16.62
C SER A 8 -20.83 -17.89 -17.09
N LYS A 9 -21.08 -17.25 -18.25
CA LYS A 9 -20.27 -16.12 -18.73
C LYS A 9 -20.34 -14.91 -17.80
N ILE A 10 -21.51 -14.57 -17.27
CA ILE A 10 -21.67 -13.46 -16.32
C ILE A 10 -20.89 -13.73 -15.03
N PHE A 11 -20.96 -14.95 -14.50
CA PHE A 11 -20.21 -15.34 -13.31
C PHE A 11 -18.69 -15.21 -13.53
N LEU A 12 -18.18 -15.65 -14.69
CA LEU A 12 -16.75 -15.51 -15.04
C LEU A 12 -16.31 -14.05 -15.13
N ILE A 13 -17.16 -13.16 -15.68
CA ILE A 13 -16.86 -11.72 -15.76
C ILE A 13 -16.76 -11.11 -14.35
N ILE A 14 -17.70 -11.45 -13.46
CA ILE A 14 -17.69 -10.95 -12.08
C ILE A 14 -16.43 -11.43 -11.34
N LEU A 15 -16.11 -12.72 -11.45
CA LEU A 15 -14.92 -13.29 -10.81
C LEU A 15 -13.63 -12.66 -11.34
N SER A 16 -13.53 -12.45 -12.66
CA SER A 16 -12.40 -11.76 -13.27
C SER A 16 -12.26 -10.31 -12.78
N GLY A 17 -13.38 -9.60 -12.59
CA GLY A 17 -13.37 -8.24 -12.04
C GLY A 17 -12.83 -8.18 -10.62
N ILE A 18 -13.27 -9.10 -9.76
CA ILE A 18 -12.77 -9.20 -8.37
C ILE A 18 -11.28 -9.51 -8.37
N LEU A 19 -10.83 -10.46 -9.21
CA LEU A 19 -9.43 -10.82 -9.31
C LEU A 19 -8.56 -9.63 -9.75
N LEU A 20 -9.02 -8.85 -10.73
CA LEU A 20 -8.33 -7.64 -11.18
C LEU A 20 -8.23 -6.59 -10.06
N LEU A 21 -9.29 -6.39 -9.28
CA LEU A 21 -9.27 -5.46 -8.14
C LEU A 21 -8.24 -5.89 -7.08
N ILE A 22 -8.20 -7.18 -6.74
CA ILE A 22 -7.23 -7.72 -5.78
C ILE A 22 -5.80 -7.50 -6.29
N LEU A 23 -5.55 -7.79 -7.56
CA LEU A 23 -4.23 -7.56 -8.17
C LEU A 23 -3.84 -6.08 -8.11
N LEU A 24 -4.74 -5.15 -8.45
CA LEU A 24 -4.46 -3.72 -8.38
C LEU A 24 -4.08 -3.28 -6.96
N VAL A 25 -4.78 -3.78 -5.93
CA VAL A 25 -4.44 -3.48 -4.53
C VAL A 25 -3.05 -4.01 -4.19
N LEU A 26 -2.73 -5.25 -4.56
CA LEU A 26 -1.39 -5.81 -4.30
C LEU A 26 -0.31 -4.98 -4.99
N PHE A 27 -0.47 -4.67 -6.28
CA PHE A 27 0.48 -3.84 -7.03
C PHE A 27 0.63 -2.43 -6.46
N SER A 28 -0.45 -1.84 -5.92
CA SER A 28 -0.38 -0.52 -5.28
C SER A 28 0.49 -0.52 -4.03
N ASN A 29 0.49 -1.61 -3.25
CA ASN A 29 1.36 -1.75 -2.08
C ASN A 29 2.84 -1.90 -2.46
N PHE A 30 3.15 -2.39 -3.67
CA PHE A 30 4.52 -2.46 -4.18
C PHE A 30 5.00 -1.18 -4.88
N SER A 31 4.12 -0.19 -5.06
CA SER A 31 4.50 1.05 -5.72
C SER A 31 5.29 1.95 -4.78
N CYS A 32 6.53 2.27 -5.14
CA CYS A 32 7.37 3.21 -4.40
C CYS A 32 6.64 4.55 -4.15
N GLY A 33 5.89 5.07 -5.12
CA GLY A 33 5.15 6.33 -4.93
C GLY A 33 4.04 6.24 -3.87
N VAL A 34 3.35 5.11 -3.78
CA VAL A 34 2.29 4.89 -2.77
C VAL A 34 2.91 4.68 -1.39
N GLN A 35 3.98 3.88 -1.30
CA GLN A 35 4.71 3.69 -0.06
C GLN A 35 5.29 5.00 0.46
N HIS A 36 5.92 5.79 -0.41
CA HIS A 36 6.48 7.11 -0.07
C HIS A 36 5.41 8.03 0.54
N MET A 37 4.24 8.15 -0.10
CA MET A 37 3.13 8.94 0.44
C MET A 37 2.59 8.39 1.77
N THR A 38 2.54 7.07 1.92
CA THR A 38 2.08 6.40 3.15
C THR A 38 3.03 6.69 4.32
N ILE A 39 4.34 6.59 4.08
CA ILE A 39 5.36 6.90 5.09
C ILE A 39 5.28 8.38 5.48
N LEU A 40 5.22 9.31 4.51
CA LEU A 40 5.06 10.74 4.80
C LEU A 40 3.82 11.04 5.67
N ASN A 41 2.72 10.34 5.43
CA ASN A 41 1.52 10.49 6.26
C ASN A 41 1.72 9.94 7.69
N GLN A 42 2.46 8.85 7.84
CA GLN A 42 2.82 8.32 9.17
C GLN A 42 3.75 9.27 9.92
N ILE A 43 4.73 9.88 9.23
CA ILE A 43 5.58 10.95 9.80
C ILE A 43 4.72 12.11 10.29
N ASN A 44 3.75 12.56 9.50
CA ASN A 44 2.83 13.63 9.92
C ASN A 44 2.01 13.23 11.15
N SER A 45 1.50 12.00 11.20
CA SER A 45 0.79 11.48 12.38
C SER A 45 1.69 11.35 13.61
N TYR A 46 2.97 11.03 13.42
CA TYR A 46 3.95 11.03 14.50
C TYR A 46 4.16 12.43 15.06
N GLN A 47 4.25 13.47 14.22
CA GLN A 47 4.39 14.85 14.69
C GLN A 47 3.24 15.32 15.58
N GLU A 48 2.04 14.73 15.45
CA GLU A 48 0.89 15.01 16.33
C GLU A 48 0.94 14.25 17.65
N THR A 49 1.49 13.03 17.66
CA THR A 49 1.47 12.12 18.82
C THR A 49 2.75 12.19 19.66
N LEU A 50 3.88 12.43 19.00
CA LEU A 50 5.24 12.43 19.57
C LEU A 50 5.57 11.15 20.35
N ASP A 51 5.02 10.02 19.90
CA ASP A 51 5.26 8.71 20.49
C ASP A 51 6.59 8.11 19.97
N PRO A 52 7.61 7.93 20.83
CA PRO A 52 8.92 7.42 20.42
C PRO A 52 8.85 5.98 19.91
N GLU A 53 7.96 5.13 20.44
CA GLU A 53 7.81 3.76 19.94
C GLU A 53 7.27 3.76 18.50
N PHE A 54 6.33 4.68 18.22
CA PHE A 54 5.81 4.85 16.87
C PHE A 54 6.85 5.41 15.90
N CYS A 55 7.75 6.28 16.38
CA CYS A 55 8.85 6.81 15.58
C CYS A 55 9.82 5.72 15.11
N GLU A 56 10.23 4.81 16.00
CA GLU A 56 11.13 3.68 15.65
C GLU A 56 10.52 2.79 14.56
N VAL A 57 9.21 2.53 14.64
CA VAL A 57 8.48 1.77 13.61
C VAL A 57 8.48 2.51 12.27
N ILE A 58 8.44 3.85 12.26
CA ILE A 58 8.54 4.64 11.04
C ILE A 58 9.97 4.59 10.49
N VAL A 59 10.99 4.66 11.34
CA VAL A 59 12.40 4.56 10.94
C VAL A 59 12.68 3.22 10.25
N GLU A 60 12.23 2.10 10.80
CA GLU A 60 12.38 0.77 10.17
C GLU A 60 11.74 0.74 8.77
N LYS A 61 10.56 1.36 8.61
CA LYS A 61 9.89 1.45 7.31
C LYS A 61 10.65 2.34 6.32
N ILE A 62 11.24 3.44 6.79
CA ILE A 62 12.06 4.32 5.96
C ILE A 62 13.29 3.58 5.47
N ASP A 63 13.96 2.81 6.32
CA ASP A 63 15.13 2.00 5.97
C ASP A 63 14.79 0.99 4.87
N LEU A 64 13.74 0.19 5.09
CA LEU A 64 13.26 -0.80 4.10
C LEU A 64 12.83 -0.15 2.77
N PHE A 65 12.22 1.03 2.83
CA PHE A 65 11.82 1.78 1.65
C PHE A 65 13.06 2.27 0.88
N ASN A 66 14.02 2.88 1.58
CA ASN A 66 15.23 3.43 1.01
C ASN A 66 16.13 2.36 0.36
N ASP A 67 16.09 1.12 0.86
CA ASP A 67 16.80 -0.01 0.23
C ASP A 67 16.25 -0.38 -1.16
N SER A 68 14.97 -0.08 -1.41
CA SER A 68 14.24 -0.60 -2.58
C SER A 68 13.70 0.49 -3.52
N CYS A 69 13.65 1.74 -3.06
CA CYS A 69 12.92 2.81 -3.73
C CYS A 69 13.67 4.14 -3.68
N GLU A 70 13.38 4.97 -4.68
CA GLU A 70 13.78 6.37 -4.74
C GLU A 70 12.53 7.26 -4.90
N PRO A 71 12.56 8.54 -4.50
CA PRO A 71 13.68 9.21 -3.82
C PRO A 71 13.77 8.79 -2.34
N TYR A 72 14.96 8.89 -1.77
CA TYR A 72 15.20 8.59 -0.37
C TYR A 72 14.38 9.49 0.56
N ILE A 73 13.82 8.90 1.61
CA ILE A 73 13.21 9.62 2.74
C ILE A 73 14.28 9.76 3.82
N GLU A 74 14.42 10.96 4.38
CA GLU A 74 15.35 11.20 5.48
C GLU A 74 14.94 10.43 6.74
N ILE A 75 15.89 9.77 7.38
CA ILE A 75 15.66 9.00 8.60
C ILE A 75 15.35 9.97 9.75
N LEU A 76 14.28 9.68 10.50
CA LEU A 76 13.88 10.49 11.64
C LEU A 76 14.80 10.25 12.84
N ASP A 77 15.08 11.32 13.58
CA ASP A 77 15.68 11.24 14.91
C ASP A 77 14.54 11.10 15.95
N CYS A 78 14.47 9.94 16.58
CA CYS A 78 13.38 9.57 17.49
C CYS A 78 13.63 9.95 18.94
N GLY A 79 14.73 10.66 19.23
CA GLY A 79 15.08 11.20 20.56
C GLY A 79 16.42 10.71 21.10
#